data_AF-A0A428Q136-F1
#
_entry.id   AF-A0A428Q136-F1
#
_cell.length_a   1.000
_cell.length_b   1.000
_cell.length_c   1.000
_cell.angle_alpha   90.00
_cell.angle_beta   90.00
_cell.angle_gamma   90.00
#
_symmetry.space_group_name_H-M   'P 1'
#
loop_
_entity.id
_entity.type
_entity.pdbx_description
1 polymer ?
#
loop_
_entity_poly.entity_id
_entity_poly.type
_entity_poly.pdbx_seq_one_letter_code
_entity_poly.pdbx_strand_id
1 'polypeptide(L)'
;MADLSRCLPLTRESVFKAHELIKPLIHETPVLTNKTLNRMASTPRELPGNARPANPVIRLWFKCENLQRMGAFKVRGAFHAIERLKQDPDWIADNGMKKGVVGFSAGMGNIYHIHINEATFNNPD
;
A
#
# COMPACT_ATOMS: atom_id res chain seq x y z
N MET A 1 18.16 1.94 -12.81
CA MET A 1 16.93 1.10 -12.73
C MET A 1 17.27 -0.14 -11.93
N ALA A 2 16.30 -0.72 -11.21
CA ALA A 2 16.53 -1.97 -10.48
C ALA A 2 16.89 -3.09 -11.47
N ASP A 3 17.83 -3.95 -11.08
CA ASP A 3 18.20 -5.14 -11.85
C ASP A 3 17.01 -6.10 -11.92
N LEU A 4 16.52 -6.37 -13.14
CA LEU A 4 15.36 -7.22 -13.38
C LEU A 4 15.59 -8.66 -12.89
N SER A 5 16.86 -9.11 -12.82
CA SER A 5 17.19 -10.43 -12.30
C SER A 5 16.95 -10.57 -10.79
N ARG A 6 16.91 -9.45 -10.06
CA ARG A 6 16.68 -9.37 -8.60
C ARG A 6 15.23 -9.03 -8.24
N CYS A 7 14.38 -8.77 -9.24
CA CYS A 7 12.96 -8.54 -9.06
C CYS A 7 12.23 -9.88 -8.87
N LEU A 8 11.46 -10.00 -7.78
CA LEU A 8 10.59 -11.18 -7.60
C LEU A 8 9.45 -11.14 -8.63
N PRO A 9 8.99 -12.30 -9.11
CA PRO A 9 7.87 -12.35 -10.04
C PRO A 9 6.60 -11.86 -9.34
N LEU A 10 5.85 -10.98 -10.00
CA LEU A 10 4.59 -10.43 -9.49
C LEU A 10 3.48 -11.49 -9.55
N THR A 11 3.49 -12.37 -8.56
CA THR A 11 2.60 -13.51 -8.42
C THR A 11 1.71 -13.33 -7.21
N ARG A 12 0.63 -14.12 -7.12
CA ARG A 12 -0.23 -14.09 -5.94
C ARG A 12 0.56 -14.47 -4.68
N GLU A 13 1.44 -15.45 -4.82
CA GLU A 13 2.30 -15.96 -3.76
C GLU A 13 3.29 -14.89 -3.29
N SER A 14 3.85 -14.09 -4.20
CA SER A 14 4.73 -12.98 -3.81
C SER A 14 3.99 -11.91 -2.99
N VAL A 15 2.71 -11.66 -3.30
CA VAL A 15 1.88 -10.71 -2.54
C VAL A 15 1.60 -11.23 -1.13
N PHE A 16 1.30 -12.52 -0.96
CA PHE A 16 1.12 -13.10 0.37
C PHE A 16 2.40 -13.03 1.20
N LYS A 17 3.55 -13.41 0.62
CA LYS A 17 4.85 -13.30 1.30
C LYS A 17 5.18 -11.85 1.69
N ALA A 18 4.91 -10.91 0.79
CA ALA A 18 5.07 -9.49 1.07
C ALA A 18 4.18 -9.03 2.23
N HIS A 19 2.92 -9.48 2.27
CA HIS A 19 1.99 -9.15 3.34
C HIS A 19 2.46 -9.68 4.70
N GLU A 20 2.87 -10.95 4.78
CA GLU A 20 3.39 -11.54 6.04
C GLU A 20 4.61 -10.79 6.55
N LEU A 21 5.52 -10.41 5.64
CA LEU A 21 6.72 -9.66 6.00
C LEU A 21 6.41 -8.29 6.63
N ILE A 22 5.45 -7.55 6.05
CA ILE A 22 5.14 -6.18 6.50
C ILE A 22 4.04 -6.12 7.54
N LYS A 23 3.33 -7.23 7.81
CA LYS A 23 2.18 -7.32 8.73
C LYS A 23 2.38 -6.58 10.07
N PRO A 24 3.50 -6.74 10.79
CA PRO A 24 3.70 -6.03 12.07
C PRO A 24 3.91 -4.52 11.89
N LEU A 25 4.19 -4.04 10.68
CA LEU A 25 4.51 -2.64 10.38
C LEU A 25 3.33 -1.87 9.78
N ILE A 26 2.20 -2.51 9.46
CA ILE A 26 1.07 -1.92 8.75
C ILE A 26 -0.22 -2.07 9.55
N HIS A 27 -1.18 -1.17 9.31
CA HIS A 27 -2.54 -1.35 9.80
C HIS A 27 -3.36 -2.22 8.85
N GLU A 28 -4.22 -3.07 9.42
CA GLU A 28 -5.34 -3.66 8.70
C GLU A 28 -6.44 -2.60 8.56
N THR A 29 -6.38 -1.85 7.46
CA THR A 29 -7.34 -0.77 7.18
C THR A 29 -8.75 -1.32 7.00
N PRO A 30 -9.78 -0.64 7.51
CA PRO A 30 -11.15 -1.13 7.42
C PRO A 30 -11.67 -1.10 5.97
N VAL A 31 -12.71 -1.89 5.74
CA VAL A 31 -13.55 -1.80 4.54
C VAL A 31 -14.86 -1.15 4.96
N LEU A 32 -15.12 0.05 4.46
CA LEU A 32 -16.34 0.81 4.77
C LEU A 32 -17.34 0.71 3.63
N THR A 33 -18.62 0.90 3.96
CA THR A 33 -19.70 1.01 2.98
C THR A 33 -20.51 2.25 3.28
N ASN A 34 -21.21 2.79 2.28
CA ASN A 34 -22.03 3.97 2.45
C ASN A 34 -23.39 3.80 1.76
N LYS A 35 -24.47 3.86 2.54
CA LYS A 35 -25.85 3.67 2.04
C LYS A 35 -26.24 4.73 1.00
N THR A 36 -25.80 5.97 1.17
CA THR A 36 -26.08 7.07 0.24
C THR A 36 -25.39 6.83 -1.10
N LEU A 37 -24.10 6.49 -1.09
CA LEU A 37 -23.36 6.20 -2.33
C LEU A 37 -23.90 4.94 -3.04
N ASN A 38 -24.27 3.90 -2.29
CA ASN A 38 -24.91 2.71 -2.85
C ASN A 38 -26.23 3.06 -3.57
N ARG A 39 -27.06 3.90 -2.94
CA ARG A 39 -28.32 4.37 -3.54
C ARG A 39 -28.05 5.17 -4.80
N MET A 40 -27.14 6.15 -4.75
CA MET A 40 -26.77 6.97 -5.91
C MET A 40 -26.27 6.13 -7.08
N ALA A 41 -25.44 5.11 -6.81
CA ALA A 41 -24.95 4.20 -7.83
C ALA A 41 -26.05 3.28 -8.40
N SER A 42 -27.07 2.96 -7.59
CA SER A 42 -28.22 2.12 -7.99
C SER A 42 -29.34 2.90 -8.68
N THR A 43 -29.32 4.24 -8.64
CA THR A 43 -30.35 5.08 -9.27
C THR A 43 -30.30 4.95 -10.79
N PRO A 44 -31.40 4.55 -11.46
CA PRO A 44 -31.49 4.55 -12.91
C PRO A 44 -31.21 5.94 -13.48
N ARG A 45 -30.35 6.02 -14.50
CA ARG A 45 -30.19 7.27 -15.27
C ARG A 45 -31.16 7.29 -16.44
N GLU A 46 -31.72 8.46 -16.69
CA GLU A 46 -32.48 8.70 -17.92
C GLU A 46 -31.55 8.51 -19.12
N LEU A 47 -32.03 7.75 -20.10
CA LEU A 47 -31.33 7.52 -21.35
C LEU A 47 -32.02 8.35 -22.43
N PRO A 48 -31.27 8.98 -23.35
CA PRO A 48 -31.87 9.65 -24.50
C PRO A 48 -32.58 8.62 -25.39
N GLY A 49 -33.81 8.94 -25.81
CA GLY A 49 -34.65 8.09 -26.66
C GLY A 49 -35.61 7.18 -25.88
N ASN A 50 -36.11 6.12 -26.52
CA ASN A 50 -37.11 5.20 -25.95
C ASN A 50 -36.49 4.03 -25.15
N ALA A 51 -35.21 4.15 -24.75
CA ALA A 51 -34.52 3.09 -24.04
C ALA A 51 -35.00 2.98 -22.60
N ARG A 52 -35.27 1.75 -22.13
CA ARG A 52 -35.67 1.52 -20.74
C ARG A 52 -34.47 1.70 -19.80
N PRO A 53 -34.57 2.53 -18.75
CA PRO A 53 -33.51 2.66 -17.77
C PRO A 53 -33.22 1.32 -17.07
N ALA A 54 -31.94 0.99 -16.92
CA ALA A 54 -31.53 -0.16 -16.12
C ALA A 54 -31.80 0.10 -14.63
N ASN A 55 -32.19 -0.94 -13.88
CA ASN A 55 -32.41 -0.87 -12.44
C ASN A 55 -31.40 -1.76 -11.68
N PRO A 56 -30.10 -1.41 -11.65
CA PRO A 56 -29.09 -2.21 -10.99
C PRO A 56 -29.14 -2.02 -9.46
N VAL A 57 -28.80 -3.06 -8.72
CA VAL A 57 -28.51 -2.95 -7.28
C VAL A 57 -26.99 -2.95 -7.08
N ILE A 58 -26.42 -1.80 -6.76
CA ILE A 58 -24.98 -1.63 -6.60
C ILE A 58 -24.62 -1.47 -5.12
N ARG A 59 -23.62 -2.23 -4.68
CA ARG A 59 -22.99 -2.11 -3.36
C ARG A 59 -21.53 -1.70 -3.55
N LEU A 60 -21.13 -0.62 -2.90
CA LEU A 60 -19.77 -0.09 -2.93
C LEU A 60 -19.07 -0.40 -1.61
N TRP A 61 -17.84 -0.90 -1.72
CA TRP A 61 -16.93 -1.16 -0.61
C TRP A 61 -15.67 -0.34 -0.81
N PHE A 62 -15.29 0.41 0.22
CA PHE A 62 -14.13 1.30 0.20
C PHE A 62 -13.05 0.73 1.10
N LYS A 63 -11.91 0.36 0.51
CA LYS A 63 -10.71 0.01 1.28
C LYS A 63 -10.00 1.30 1.71
N CYS A 64 -10.05 1.61 3.00
CA CYS A 64 -9.64 2.91 3.53
C CYS A 64 -8.12 3.02 3.75
N GLU A 65 -7.33 3.01 2.68
CA GLU A 65 -5.88 3.18 2.75
C GLU A 65 -5.42 4.56 3.23
N ASN A 66 -6.33 5.54 3.28
CA ASN A 66 -6.10 6.82 3.94
C ASN A 66 -5.94 6.69 5.48
N LEU A 67 -6.37 5.57 6.06
CA LEU A 67 -6.19 5.24 7.48
C LEU A 67 -4.97 4.34 7.73
N GLN A 68 -4.19 4.07 6.69
CA GLN A 68 -2.91 3.41 6.84
C GLN A 68 -1.91 4.35 7.53
N ARG A 69 -0.83 3.81 8.09
CA ARG A 69 0.31 4.62 8.56
C ARG A 69 0.73 5.62 7.48
N MET A 70 1.00 6.85 7.89
CA MET A 70 1.34 7.97 6.99
C MET A 70 0.24 8.37 5.98
N GLY A 71 -0.99 7.88 6.15
CA GLY A 71 -2.17 8.33 5.41
C GLY A 71 -2.29 7.82 3.98
N ALA A 72 -1.49 6.82 3.58
CA ALA A 72 -1.53 6.28 2.22
C ALA A 72 -1.05 4.83 2.12
N PHE A 73 -1.48 4.14 1.07
CA PHE A 73 -1.07 2.76 0.78
C PHE A 73 0.43 2.59 0.50
N LYS A 74 1.11 3.66 0.07
CA LYS A 74 2.52 3.62 -0.39
C LYS A 74 3.47 3.11 0.68
N VAL A 75 3.16 3.32 1.96
CA VAL A 75 3.97 2.86 3.08
C VAL A 75 4.15 1.34 3.09
N ARG A 76 3.16 0.57 2.57
CA ARG A 76 3.24 -0.90 2.47
C ARG A 76 4.42 -1.33 1.60
N GLY A 77 4.60 -0.66 0.46
CA GLY A 77 5.70 -0.93 -0.46
C GLY A 77 7.05 -0.48 0.09
N ALA A 78 7.09 0.67 0.78
CA ALA A 78 8.29 1.17 1.42
C ALA A 78 8.80 0.20 2.50
N PHE A 79 7.93 -0.25 3.41
CA PHE A 79 8.30 -1.25 4.41
C PHE A 79 8.72 -2.57 3.78
N HIS A 80 8.01 -3.03 2.74
CA HIS A 80 8.41 -4.25 2.04
C HIS A 80 9.84 -4.15 1.48
N ALA A 81 10.16 -3.03 0.81
CA ALA A 81 11.47 -2.82 0.22
C ALA A 81 12.59 -2.78 1.28
N ILE A 82 12.35 -2.07 2.38
CA ILE A 82 13.33 -1.95 3.47
C ILE A 82 13.54 -3.29 4.18
N GLU A 83 12.47 -4.01 4.51
CA GLU A 83 12.56 -5.32 5.17
C GLU A 83 13.26 -6.36 4.27
N ARG A 84 13.14 -6.24 2.95
CA ARG A 84 13.93 -7.06 2.01
C ARG A 84 15.40 -6.68 1.98
N LEU A 85 15.73 -5.38 2.00
CA LEU A 85 17.13 -4.93 2.03
C LEU A 85 17.84 -5.42 3.29
N LYS A 86 17.16 -5.40 4.44
CA LYS A 86 17.67 -5.98 5.69
C LYS A 86 17.96 -7.48 5.62
N GLN A 87 17.44 -8.19 4.62
CA GLN A 87 17.69 -9.62 4.38
C GLN A 87 18.69 -9.87 3.25
N ASP A 88 19.14 -8.83 2.55
CA ASP A 88 20.07 -8.94 1.43
C ASP A 88 21.53 -9.03 1.96
N PRO A 89 22.21 -10.18 1.81
CA PRO A 89 23.56 -10.35 2.35
C PRO A 89 24.58 -9.38 1.76
N ASP A 90 24.44 -9.03 0.48
CA ASP A 90 25.37 -8.12 -0.21
C ASP A 90 25.24 -6.71 0.39
N TRP A 91 24.00 -6.29 0.68
CA TRP A 91 23.72 -4.98 1.27
C TRP A 91 24.17 -4.90 2.74
N ILE A 92 24.00 -5.98 3.50
CA ILE A 92 24.48 -6.08 4.88
C ILE A 92 26.01 -6.03 4.92
N ALA A 93 26.69 -6.78 4.04
CA ALA A 93 28.15 -6.81 3.95
C ALA A 93 28.74 -5.43 3.61
N ASP A 94 28.04 -4.63 2.82
CA ASP A 94 28.46 -3.26 2.46
C ASP A 94 28.14 -2.20 3.55
N ASN A 95 27.84 -2.61 4.79
CA ASN A 95 27.41 -1.73 5.88
C ASN A 95 26.15 -0.90 5.53
N GLY A 96 25.24 -1.47 4.74
CA GLY A 96 24.04 -0.78 4.25
C GLY A 96 23.18 -0.17 5.36
N MET A 97 23.11 -0.82 6.53
CA MET A 97 22.39 -0.31 7.71
C MET A 97 22.90 1.07 8.18
N LYS A 98 24.21 1.31 8.12
CA LYS A 98 24.80 2.61 8.49
C LYS A 98 24.65 3.65 7.38
N LYS A 99 24.66 3.21 6.12
CA LYS A 99 24.52 4.09 4.95
C LYS A 99 23.08 4.59 4.76
N GLY A 100 22.10 3.80 5.20
CA GLY A 100 20.68 4.13 5.05
C GLY A 100 20.18 4.04 3.61
N VAL A 101 18.94 4.49 3.40
CA VAL A 101 18.29 4.50 2.08
C VAL A 101 17.66 5.87 1.81
N VAL A 102 17.71 6.29 0.55
CA VAL A 102 17.12 7.56 0.10
C VAL A 102 16.03 7.27 -0.93
N GLY A 103 14.84 7.82 -0.72
CA GLY A 103 13.73 7.77 -1.66
C GLY A 103 13.29 9.17 -2.09
N PHE A 104 12.94 9.34 -3.37
CA PHE A 104 12.40 10.58 -3.93
C PHE A 104 10.91 10.39 -4.27
N SER A 105 10.06 11.34 -3.88
CA SER A 105 8.61 11.30 -4.16
C SER A 105 8.03 12.71 -4.28
N ALA A 106 7.18 12.93 -5.28
CA ALA A 106 6.60 14.24 -5.62
C ALA A 106 5.25 14.56 -4.93
N GLY A 107 4.79 13.77 -3.95
CA GLY A 107 3.52 13.99 -3.25
C GLY A 107 3.28 13.07 -2.06
N MET A 108 2.39 13.50 -1.15
CA MET A 108 2.11 12.93 0.20
C MET A 108 3.32 12.26 0.84
N GLY A 109 4.21 13.09 1.39
CA GLY A 109 5.08 12.72 2.52
C GLY A 109 6.15 11.63 2.33
N ASN A 110 6.60 11.29 1.11
CA ASN A 110 7.64 10.26 0.94
C ASN A 110 9.02 10.79 0.50
N ILE A 111 9.45 11.96 0.95
CA ILE A 111 10.90 12.22 1.06
C ILE A 111 11.31 11.69 2.42
N TYR A 112 11.57 10.38 2.49
CA TYR A 112 12.10 9.78 3.70
C TYR A 112 13.60 9.66 3.58
N HIS A 113 14.33 10.39 4.41
CA HIS A 113 15.65 9.96 4.85
C HIS A 113 15.42 8.98 6.01
N ILE A 114 15.23 7.70 5.69
CA ILE A 114 15.03 6.68 6.73
C ILE A 114 16.42 6.34 7.26
N HIS A 115 16.83 7.01 8.34
CA HIS A 115 17.87 6.49 9.19
C HIS A 115 17.32 5.23 9.87
N ILE A 116 17.78 4.07 9.41
CA ILE A 116 17.50 2.78 10.01
C ILE A 116 18.38 2.67 11.28
N ASN A 117 18.09 3.49 12.29
CA ASN A 117 18.57 3.27 13.64
C ASN A 117 17.55 2.38 14.36
N GLU A 118 18.01 1.42 15.18
CA GLU A 118 17.18 0.54 16.02
C GLU A 118 16.05 1.28 16.77
N ALA A 119 16.22 2.57 17.05
CA ALA A 119 15.26 3.42 17.74
C ALA A 119 13.95 3.72 16.98
N THR A 120 13.88 3.64 15.64
CA THR A 120 12.62 3.95 14.91
C THR A 120 11.58 2.82 14.96
N PHE A 121 11.94 1.66 15.52
CA PHE A 121 11.05 0.50 15.63
C PHE A 121 10.64 0.17 17.08
N ASN A 122 11.28 0.77 18.08
CA ASN A 122 10.88 0.68 19.48
C ASN A 122 10.04 1.90 19.88
N ASN A 123 8.79 1.95 19.42
CA ASN A 123 7.75 2.66 20.16
C ASN A 123 6.63 1.67 20.44
N PRO A 124 6.56 1.08 21.64
CA PRO A 124 5.32 0.48 22.12
C PRO A 124 4.36 1.63 22.43
N ASP A 125 3.13 1.47 21.92
CA ASP A 125 1.95 2.34 22.07
C ASP A 125 1.85 3.57 21.14
#